data_AF-A0A7Z0SFC3-F1
#
_entry.id   AF-A0A7Z0SFC3-F1
#
_cell.length_a   1.000
_cell.length_b   1.000
_cell.length_c   1.000
_cell.angle_alpha   90.00
_cell.angle_beta   90.00
_cell.angle_gamma   90.00
#
_symmetry.space_group_name_H-M   'P 1'
#
loop_
_entity.id
_entity.type
_entity.pdbx_description
1 polymer ?
#
loop_
_entity_poly.entity_id
_entity_poly.type
_entity_poly.pdbx_seq_one_letter_code
_entity_poly.pdbx_strand_id
1 'polypeptide(L)' 'MPLALNNNDDLTKLYDDDNYTAYTEDLEFMWRWTIYRDSKLVQEGCSLSEDSSRRAVNHVLAFFSISAKQALTEEANH' A
#
# COMPACT_ATOMS: atom_id res chain seq x y z
N MET A 1 16.45 -14.76 -11.86
CA MET A 1 15.23 -14.97 -12.68
C MET A 1 14.14 -14.12 -12.07
N PRO A 2 13.60 -13.09 -12.74
CA PRO A 2 12.45 -12.40 -12.21
C PRO A 2 11.24 -13.32 -12.35
N LEU A 3 10.54 -13.57 -11.24
CA LEU A 3 9.27 -14.28 -11.25
C LEU A 3 8.28 -13.40 -12.01
N ALA A 4 7.94 -13.80 -13.24
CA ALA A 4 6.82 -13.24 -13.95
C ALA A 4 5.57 -13.66 -13.18
N LEU A 5 5.02 -12.74 -12.39
CA LEU A 5 3.77 -12.96 -11.67
C LEU A 5 2.64 -12.99 -12.69
N ASN A 6 1.91 -14.10 -12.64
CA ASN A 6 0.79 -14.42 -13.49
C ASN A 6 -0.26 -13.30 -13.49
N ASN A 7 -1.01 -13.28 -14.60
CA ASN A 7 -2.21 -12.53 -14.92
C ASN A 7 -2.93 -11.88 -13.72
N ASN A 8 -3.34 -10.61 -13.90
CA ASN A 8 -3.99 -9.71 -12.93
C ASN A 8 -5.23 -10.24 -12.17
N ASP A 9 -5.58 -11.52 -12.26
CA ASP A 9 -6.72 -12.16 -11.60
C ASP A 9 -6.51 -12.36 -10.07
N ASP A 10 -5.26 -12.32 -9.59
CA ASP A 10 -4.94 -12.46 -8.15
C ASP A 10 -4.73 -11.12 -7.42
N LEU A 11 -4.88 -9.99 -8.11
CA LEU A 11 -4.65 -8.66 -7.54
C LEU A 11 -5.93 -8.11 -6.89
N THR A 12 -6.00 -8.20 -5.56
CA THR A 12 -7.12 -7.69 -4.76
C THR A 12 -6.87 -6.25 -4.32
N LYS A 13 -7.79 -5.33 -4.64
CA LYS A 13 -7.74 -3.95 -4.16
C LYS A 13 -8.10 -3.88 -2.67
N LEU A 14 -7.19 -3.36 -1.85
CA LEU A 14 -7.36 -3.23 -0.40
C LEU A 14 -7.85 -1.83 0.02
N TYR A 15 -7.42 -0.80 -0.71
CA TYR A 15 -7.69 0.60 -0.41
C TYR A 15 -7.68 1.44 -1.69
N ASP A 16 -8.52 2.47 -1.74
CA ASP A 16 -8.62 3.42 -2.86
C ASP A 16 -9.20 4.75 -2.38
N ASP A 17 -8.42 5.82 -2.47
CA ASP A 17 -8.88 7.21 -2.31
C ASP A 17 -8.17 8.13 -3.33
N ASP A 18 -8.41 9.44 -3.24
CA ASP A 18 -7.85 10.43 -4.16
C ASP A 18 -6.30 10.48 -4.16
N ASN A 19 -5.64 10.05 -3.08
CA ASN A 19 -4.19 10.15 -2.91
C ASN A 19 -3.48 8.79 -3.01
N TYR A 20 -4.09 7.74 -2.47
CA TYR A 20 -3.47 6.45 -2.27
C TYR A 20 -4.34 5.31 -2.81
N THR A 21 -3.67 4.35 -3.45
CA THR A 21 -4.25 3.06 -3.83
C THR A 21 -3.41 1.95 -3.24
N ALA A 22 -4.05 0.90 -2.73
CA ALA A 22 -3.34 -0.27 -2.25
C ALA A 22 -3.93 -1.56 -2.80
N TYR A 23 -3.04 -2.49 -3.10
CA TYR A 23 -3.37 -3.81 -3.64
C TYR A 23 -2.66 -4.88 -2.82
N THR A 24 -3.19 -6.10 -2.89
CA THR A 24 -2.53 -7.30 -2.40
C THR A 24 -2.69 -8.43 -3.40
N GLU A 25 -1.72 -9.32 -3.42
CA GLU A 25 -1.73 -10.54 -4.24
C GLU A 25 -1.38 -11.74 -3.34
N ASP A 26 -2.00 -12.88 -3.63
CA ASP A 26 -1.66 -14.15 -3.01
C ASP A 26 -0.48 -14.77 -3.78
N LEU A 27 0.61 -15.05 -3.07
CA LEU A 27 1.78 -15.75 -3.59
C LEU A 27 1.80 -17.24 -3.21
N GLU A 28 0.66 -17.79 -2.79
CA GLU A 28 0.47 -19.14 -2.23
C GLU A 28 1.13 -19.35 -0.85
N PHE A 29 2.34 -18.82 -0.63
CA PHE A 29 3.08 -18.96 0.63
C PHE A 29 3.04 -17.70 1.51
N MET A 30 2.63 -16.58 0.95
CA MET A 30 2.51 -15.28 1.62
C MET A 30 1.62 -14.35 0.81
N TRP A 31 1.22 -13.24 1.41
CA TRP A 31 0.52 -12.17 0.71
C TRP A 31 1.46 -10.99 0.53
N ARG A 32 1.67 -10.56 -0.71
CA ARG A 32 2.38 -9.31 -0.98
C ARG A 32 1.36 -8.19 -1.07
N TRP A 33 1.68 -7.03 -0.52
CA TRP A 33 0.87 -5.83 -0.66
C TRP A 33 1.73 -4.64 -1.09
N THR A 34 1.11 -3.74 -1.84
CA THR A 34 1.74 -2.58 -2.46
C THR A 34 0.87 -1.36 -2.27
N ILE A 35 1.47 -0.22 -1.92
CA ILE A 35 0.81 1.07 -1.78
C ILE A 35 1.38 2.02 -2.84
N TYR A 36 0.49 2.67 -3.55
CA TYR A 36 0.78 3.65 -4.59
C TYR A 36 0.27 5.03 -4.16
N ARG A 37 0.99 6.08 -4.55
CA ARG A 37 0.56 7.48 -4.49
C ARG A 37 0.81 8.10 -5.86
N ASP A 38 -0.19 8.76 -6.45
CA ASP A 38 -0.08 9.34 -7.80
C ASP A 38 0.43 8.33 -8.85
N SER A 39 -0.07 7.09 -8.78
CA SER A 39 0.37 5.94 -9.61
C SER A 39 1.85 5.54 -9.44
N LYS A 40 2.57 6.09 -8.46
CA LYS A 40 3.95 5.69 -8.12
C LYS A 40 3.93 4.77 -6.91
N LEU A 41 4.66 3.66 -7.00
CA LEU A 41 4.85 2.76 -5.86
C LEU A 41 5.61 3.51 -4.75
N VAL A 42 5.00 3.63 -3.57
CA VAL A 42 5.62 4.29 -2.41
C VAL A 42 6.03 3.33 -1.32
N GLN A 43 5.37 2.17 -1.22
CA GLN A 43 5.70 1.15 -0.25
C GLN A 43 5.30 -0.24 -0.77
N GLU A 44 6.14 -1.22 -0.47
CA GLU A 44 5.86 -2.64 -0.63
C GLU A 44 6.03 -3.33 0.73
N GLY A 45 5.27 -4.39 0.97
CA GLY A 45 5.47 -5.26 2.11
C GLY A 45 4.71 -6.58 1.98
N CYS A 46 4.68 -7.33 3.06
CA CYS A 46 4.03 -8.62 3.07
C CYS A 46 3.30 -8.96 4.37
N SER A 47 2.45 -9.97 4.29
CA SER A 47 1.63 -10.45 5.40
C SER A 47 1.31 -11.94 5.21
N LEU A 48 0.78 -12.56 6.25
CA LEU A 48 0.51 -14.02 6.28
C LEU A 48 -0.86 -14.37 5.67
N SER A 49 -1.73 -13.38 5.50
CA SER A 49 -3.10 -13.54 4.99
C SER A 49 -3.59 -12.22 4.40
N GLU A 50 -4.60 -12.26 3.53
CA GLU A 50 -5.25 -11.04 2.99
C GLU A 50 -5.71 -10.08 4.09
N ASP A 51 -6.33 -10.63 5.14
CA ASP A 51 -6.85 -9.86 6.27
C ASP A 51 -5.73 -9.18 7.07
N SER A 52 -4.58 -9.85 7.22
CA SER A 52 -3.39 -9.20 7.81
C SER A 52 -2.77 -8.17 6.87
N SER A 53 -2.79 -8.37 5.54
CA SER A 53 -2.40 -7.36 4.56
C SER A 53 -3.24 -6.10 4.70
N ARG A 54 -4.57 -6.24 4.83
CA ARG A 54 -5.50 -5.10 5.00
C ARG A 54 -5.19 -4.29 6.25
N ARG A 55 -4.93 -4.96 7.39
CA ARG A 55 -4.51 -4.28 8.62
C ARG A 55 -3.16 -3.58 8.47
N ALA A 56 -2.17 -4.25 7.86
CA ALA A 56 -0.84 -3.68 7.67
C ALA A 56 -0.90 -2.41 6.80
N VAL A 57 -1.61 -2.47 5.67
CA VAL A 57 -1.85 -1.31 4.79
C VAL A 57 -2.52 -0.17 5.55
N ASN A 58 -3.57 -0.45 6.33
CA ASN A 58 -4.24 0.58 7.12
C ASN A 58 -3.30 1.27 8.13
N HIS A 59 -2.40 0.52 8.76
CA HIS A 59 -1.40 1.10 9.67
C HIS A 59 -0.42 2.03 8.95
N VAL A 60 0.07 1.62 7.77
CA VAL A 60 0.99 2.44 6.97
C VAL A 60 0.30 3.71 6.46
N LEU A 61 -0.93 3.59 5.96
CA LEU A 61 -1.71 4.75 5.49
C LEU A 61 -2.02 5.73 6.62
N ALA A 62 -2.36 5.23 7.82
CA ALA A 62 -2.54 6.08 8.99
C ALA A 62 -1.27 6.88 9.29
N PHE A 63 -0.10 6.25 9.24
CA PHE A 63 1.19 6.93 9.38
C PHE A 63 1.41 7.98 8.28
N PHE A 64 1.23 7.64 7.01
CA PHE A 64 1.37 8.59 5.89
C PHE A 64 0.44 9.80 6.01
N SER A 65 -0.79 9.60 6.47
CA SER A 65 -1.76 10.69 6.67
C SER A 65 -1.31 11.69 7.74
N ILE A 66 -0.64 11.21 8.80
CA ILE A 66 -0.09 12.05 9.86
C ILE A 66 1.12 12.83 9.35
N SER A 67 2.04 12.14 8.67
CA SER A 67 3.25 12.77 8.10
C SER A 67 2.91 13.85 7.06
N ALA A 68 1.90 13.62 6.21
CA ALA A 68 1.46 14.62 5.23
C ALA A 68 0.91 15.89 5.89
N LYS A 69 0.15 15.75 7.00
CA LYS A 69 -0.35 16.91 7.76
C LYS A 69 0.76 17.72 8.42
N GLN A 70 1.80 17.05 8.90
CA GLN A 70 2.95 17.72 9.52
C GLN A 70 3.73 18.54 8.50
N ALA A 71 4.02 17.96 7.32
CA ALA A 71 4.72 18.68 6.25
C ALA A 71 3.99 19.96 5.82
N LEU A 72 2.66 19.91 5.66
CA LEU A 72 1.85 21.10 5.33
C LEU A 72 1.86 22.17 6.44
N THR A 73 1.96 21.75 7.70
CA THR A 73 2.00 22.67 8.85
C THR A 73 3.36 23.36 8.95
N GLU A 74 4.44 22.69 8.58
CA GLU A 74 5.78 23.27 8.57
C GLU A 74 5.96 24.27 7.41
N GLU A 75 5.42 23.97 6.22
CA GLU A 75 5.46 24.87 5.06
C GLU A 75 4.61 26.14 5.24
N ALA A 76 3.50 26.07 5.98
CA ALA A 76 2.65 27.24 6.25
C ALA A 76 3.22 28.22 7.30
N ASN A 77 4.25 27.80 8.04
CA ASN A 77 4.87 28.59 9.11
C ASN A 77 6.22 29.21 8.72
N HIS A 78 6.61 29.11 7.44
CA HIS A 78 7.80 29.75 6.87
C HIS A 78 7.39 30.75 5.76
#